data_AF-A0A5M8PLG4-F1
#
_entry.id   AF-A0A5M8PLG4-F1
#
_cell.length_a   1.000
_cell.length_b   1.000
_cell.length_c   1.000
_cell.angle_alpha   90.00
_cell.angle_beta   90.00
_cell.angle_gamma   90.00
#
_symmetry.space_group_name_H-M   'P 1'
#
loop_
_entity.id
_entity.type
_entity.pdbx_description
1 polymer ?
#
loop_
_entity_poly.entity_id
_entity_poly.type
_entity_poly.pdbx_seq_one_letter_code
_entity_poly.pdbx_strand_id
1 'polypeptide(L)'
;MPNFRPSSSYAGNNQSVPYKDTEYPSAQASQDMLQSYRRAAPPQEPQPRVVSNHFPTGPSSADAPAPVAPASMAAAPDPLTRAFNEAIKPYLEQINLLKNQLDDMKLQVQDLEDERSDMHTWIDKRGLRADVPLNIARAMDSHPDAATTLNFQLDRKMTMLNYDLHRLQDNLNDTLPTATFVQTLSTLIPDIERLAALRGGAKLAFELVIKLGGNLNSHGDGNITNEADSRSKAEFYSRIDETMVEVIRLRLEQSEEPPWQVARDVKRIERTGQYLKDNLGVQMYFPRSVDVLKYEAKRGEGQQGRAPGYSP
;
A
#
# COMPACT_ATOMS: atom_id res chain seq x y z
N MET A 1 -10.60 32.11 -54.35
CA MET A 1 -9.25 31.52 -54.21
C MET A 1 -9.07 31.10 -52.75
N PRO A 2 -9.31 29.82 -52.39
CA PRO A 2 -9.19 29.34 -51.03
C PRO A 2 -7.74 28.90 -50.72
N ASN A 3 -7.23 29.28 -49.56
CA ASN A 3 -5.89 28.90 -49.10
C ASN A 3 -5.97 27.63 -48.23
N PHE A 4 -5.18 26.64 -48.61
CA PHE A 4 -5.07 25.30 -48.03
C PHE A 4 -4.46 25.34 -46.61
N ARG A 5 -5.04 24.58 -45.68
CA ARG A 5 -4.37 24.09 -44.45
C ARG A 5 -3.91 22.65 -44.69
N PRO A 6 -2.68 22.27 -44.30
CA PRO A 6 -2.24 20.88 -44.35
C PRO A 6 -2.80 20.08 -43.17
N SER A 7 -3.53 19.01 -43.48
CA SER A 7 -3.94 17.96 -42.55
C SER A 7 -2.74 17.09 -42.19
N SER A 8 -2.43 16.95 -40.89
CA SER A 8 -1.48 15.95 -40.40
C SER A 8 -2.24 14.66 -40.10
N SER A 9 -2.04 13.67 -40.96
CA SER A 9 -2.49 12.29 -40.80
C SER A 9 -1.43 11.52 -40.02
N TYR A 10 -1.67 11.21 -38.75
CA TYR A 10 -0.98 10.11 -38.07
C TYR A 10 -1.76 8.83 -38.31
N ALA A 11 -1.24 8.01 -39.22
CA ALA A 11 -1.68 6.64 -39.44
C ALA A 11 -1.33 5.81 -38.21
N GLY A 12 -2.37 5.28 -37.54
CA GLY A 12 -2.23 4.30 -36.46
C GLY A 12 -1.77 2.96 -37.03
N ASN A 13 -0.62 2.49 -36.56
CA ASN A 13 -0.15 1.13 -36.82
C ASN A 13 -0.87 0.19 -35.85
N ASN A 14 -2.00 -0.36 -36.29
CA ASN A 14 -2.76 -1.38 -35.57
C ASN A 14 -2.02 -2.72 -35.67
N GLN A 15 -1.22 -3.06 -34.65
CA GLN A 15 -0.87 -4.45 -34.37
C GLN A 15 -1.66 -4.91 -33.15
N SER A 16 -2.77 -5.56 -33.43
CA SER A 16 -3.61 -6.29 -32.48
C SER A 16 -2.83 -7.47 -31.90
N VAL A 17 -2.45 -7.35 -30.63
CA VAL A 17 -1.97 -8.49 -29.83
C VAL A 17 -3.22 -9.19 -29.27
N PRO A 18 -3.42 -10.50 -29.50
CA PRO A 18 -4.59 -11.19 -28.97
C PRO A 18 -4.44 -11.34 -27.44
N TYR A 19 -5.30 -10.67 -26.69
CA TYR A 19 -5.48 -10.93 -25.26
C TYR A 19 -6.08 -12.33 -25.11
N LYS A 20 -5.35 -13.23 -24.43
CA LYS A 20 -5.93 -14.48 -23.92
C LYS A 20 -6.90 -14.10 -22.80
N ASP A 21 -8.16 -14.48 -22.96
CA ASP A 21 -9.15 -14.47 -21.90
C ASP A 21 -8.60 -15.22 -20.69
N THR A 22 -8.26 -14.47 -19.65
CA THR A 22 -7.98 -15.07 -18.34
C THR A 22 -9.34 -15.18 -17.66
N GLU A 23 -9.99 -16.33 -17.82
CA GLU A 23 -11.19 -16.68 -17.06
C GLU A 23 -10.90 -16.52 -15.56
N TYR A 24 -11.64 -15.62 -14.92
CA TYR A 24 -11.68 -15.55 -13.46
C TYR A 24 -12.33 -16.84 -12.95
N PRO A 25 -11.77 -17.51 -11.92
CA PRO A 25 -12.41 -18.68 -11.34
C PRO A 25 -13.79 -18.28 -10.81
N SER A 26 -14.82 -19.06 -11.16
CA SER A 26 -16.16 -18.87 -10.61
C SER A 26 -16.15 -19.02 -9.09
N ALA A 27 -17.11 -18.39 -8.40
CA ALA A 27 -17.22 -18.42 -6.94
C ALA A 27 -17.27 -19.86 -6.34
N GLN A 28 -17.63 -20.86 -7.15
CA GLN A 28 -17.58 -22.28 -6.78
C GLN A 28 -16.15 -22.85 -6.73
N ALA A 29 -15.26 -22.45 -7.64
CA ALA A 29 -13.86 -22.89 -7.62
C ALA A 29 -13.08 -22.34 -6.40
N SER A 30 -13.46 -21.15 -5.93
CA SER A 30 -12.89 -20.55 -4.72
C SER A 30 -13.34 -21.27 -3.44
N GLN A 31 -14.58 -21.79 -3.41
CA GLN A 31 -15.08 -22.58 -2.28
C GLN A 31 -14.44 -23.98 -2.20
N ASP A 32 -14.18 -24.62 -3.34
CA ASP A 32 -13.56 -25.95 -3.38
C ASP A 32 -12.08 -25.91 -2.96
N MET A 33 -11.36 -24.83 -3.31
CA MET A 33 -10.01 -24.55 -2.80
C MET A 33 -10.01 -24.37 -1.28
N LEU A 34 -10.95 -23.61 -0.72
CA LEU A 34 -11.05 -23.42 0.74
C LEU A 34 -11.38 -24.72 1.51
N GLN A 35 -12.11 -25.66 0.89
CA GLN A 35 -12.38 -26.97 1.50
C GLN A 35 -11.18 -27.92 1.44
N SER A 36 -10.35 -27.85 0.40
CA SER A 36 -9.14 -28.70 0.31
C SER A 36 -8.12 -28.36 1.39
N TYR A 37 -7.98 -27.09 1.77
CA TYR A 37 -7.13 -26.67 2.90
C TYR A 37 -7.64 -27.13 4.28
N ARG A 38 -8.92 -27.45 4.44
CA ARG A 38 -9.45 -28.01 5.71
C ARG A 38 -9.21 -29.51 5.88
N ARG A 39 -8.78 -30.22 4.84
CA ARG A 39 -8.58 -31.68 4.87
C ARG A 39 -7.14 -32.11 5.06
N ALA A 40 -6.19 -31.18 5.15
CA ALA A 40 -4.80 -31.50 5.45
C ALA A 40 -4.65 -31.84 6.94
N ALA A 41 -4.55 -33.14 7.24
CA ALA A 41 -4.13 -33.63 8.54
C ALA A 41 -2.67 -33.20 8.82
N PRO A 42 -2.28 -32.92 10.08
CA PRO A 42 -0.90 -32.58 10.41
C PRO A 42 0.03 -33.78 10.11
N PRO A 43 1.26 -33.54 9.61
CA PRO A 43 2.24 -34.61 9.40
C PRO A 43 2.61 -35.27 10.74
N GLN A 44 2.56 -36.60 10.80
CA GLN A 44 3.10 -37.38 11.91
C GLN A 44 4.64 -37.27 11.93
N GLU A 45 5.20 -36.97 13.08
CA GLU A 45 6.65 -36.94 13.31
C GLU A 45 7.31 -38.32 13.07
N PRO A 46 8.48 -38.39 12.43
CA PRO A 46 9.22 -39.63 12.28
C PRO A 46 9.99 -39.98 13.57
N GLN A 47 9.73 -41.19 14.08
CA GLN A 47 10.42 -41.83 15.21
C GLN A 47 11.95 -41.90 14.99
N PRO A 48 12.78 -41.71 16.03
CA PRO A 48 14.23 -41.78 15.88
C PRO A 48 14.70 -43.25 15.73
N ARG A 49 15.45 -43.51 14.66
CA ARG A 49 16.18 -44.77 14.42
C ARG A 49 17.38 -44.86 15.37
N VAL A 50 17.44 -45.96 16.13
CA VAL A 50 18.63 -46.38 16.88
C VAL A 50 19.70 -46.81 15.89
N VAL A 51 20.82 -46.09 15.83
CA VAL A 51 21.99 -46.47 15.04
C VAL A 51 22.91 -47.32 15.92
N SER A 52 22.96 -48.61 15.61
CA SER A 52 23.92 -49.58 16.15
C SER A 52 25.20 -49.52 15.34
N ASN A 53 26.33 -49.22 15.98
CA ASN A 53 27.66 -49.35 15.38
C ASN A 53 28.36 -50.59 15.96
N HIS A 54 28.54 -51.60 15.11
CA HIS A 54 29.53 -52.67 15.26
C HIS A 54 30.48 -52.58 14.07
N PHE A 55 31.79 -52.65 14.32
CA PHE A 55 32.79 -53.52 13.66
C PHE A 55 34.25 -53.10 13.99
N PRO A 56 35.28 -53.97 13.75
CA PRO A 56 36.16 -54.49 14.80
C PRO A 56 37.64 -54.12 14.58
N THR A 57 38.55 -54.58 15.46
CA THR A 57 39.78 -55.34 15.13
C THR A 57 40.73 -55.40 16.35
N GLY A 58 41.29 -56.59 16.64
CA GLY A 58 42.44 -56.78 17.55
C GLY A 58 43.77 -56.62 16.79
N PRO A 59 44.90 -57.25 17.20
CA PRO A 59 45.24 -57.86 18.48
C PRO A 59 46.66 -57.45 19.02
N SER A 60 46.99 -58.01 20.19
CA SER A 60 48.33 -58.44 20.67
C SER A 60 49.29 -57.51 21.43
N SER A 61 49.58 -58.01 22.65
CA SER A 61 50.91 -58.18 23.30
C SER A 61 51.57 -57.02 24.02
N ALA A 62 51.70 -57.12 25.35
CA ALA A 62 52.96 -57.50 26.05
C ALA A 62 52.91 -57.13 27.54
N ASP A 63 53.46 -58.02 28.36
CA ASP A 63 53.72 -57.91 29.80
C ASP A 63 54.56 -56.69 30.22
N ALA A 64 54.22 -56.10 31.37
CA ALA A 64 55.18 -55.64 32.40
C ALA A 64 54.43 -55.22 33.69
N PRO A 65 54.87 -55.62 34.90
CA PRO A 65 54.20 -55.27 36.15
C PRO A 65 54.78 -54.00 36.82
N ALA A 66 53.86 -53.17 37.33
CA ALA A 66 53.93 -52.22 38.46
C ALA A 66 54.99 -51.08 38.42
N PRO A 67 54.62 -49.87 38.88
CA PRO A 67 54.52 -49.64 40.32
C PRO A 67 53.22 -48.96 40.75
N VAL A 68 52.77 -49.37 41.94
CA VAL A 68 51.68 -48.75 42.69
C VAL A 68 52.13 -47.35 43.08
N ALA A 69 51.58 -46.32 42.42
CA ALA A 69 51.67 -44.96 42.90
C ALA A 69 50.78 -44.82 44.15
N PRO A 70 51.25 -44.14 45.21
CA PRO A 70 50.44 -43.92 46.39
C PRO A 70 49.25 -43.07 45.98
N ALA A 71 48.07 -43.44 46.50
CA ALA A 71 46.85 -42.66 46.39
C ALA A 71 47.10 -41.25 46.94
N SER A 72 47.54 -40.34 46.06
CA SER A 72 47.34 -38.92 46.23
C SER A 72 45.85 -38.76 46.41
N MET A 73 45.44 -38.38 47.62
CA MET A 73 44.08 -38.02 47.96
C MET A 73 43.48 -37.25 46.79
N ALA A 74 42.62 -37.90 46.02
CA ALA A 74 41.61 -37.19 45.26
C ALA A 74 40.90 -36.38 46.33
N ALA A 75 41.04 -35.05 46.27
CA ALA A 75 40.22 -34.15 47.05
C ALA A 75 38.78 -34.59 46.79
N ALA A 76 38.21 -35.37 47.72
CA ALA A 76 36.85 -35.82 47.62
C ALA A 76 36.05 -34.52 47.54
N PRO A 77 35.27 -34.28 46.47
CA PRO A 77 34.54 -33.03 46.35
C PRO A 77 33.71 -32.90 47.61
N ASP A 78 33.92 -31.79 48.32
CA ASP A 78 33.26 -31.46 49.57
C ASP A 78 31.77 -31.83 49.44
N PRO A 79 31.19 -32.64 50.35
CA PRO A 79 29.80 -33.08 50.26
C PRO A 79 28.82 -31.90 50.06
N LEU A 80 29.16 -30.72 50.57
CA LEU A 80 28.40 -29.48 50.31
C LEU A 80 28.50 -29.05 48.84
N THR A 81 29.68 -29.13 48.24
CA THR A 81 29.90 -28.85 46.81
C THR A 81 29.17 -29.86 45.93
N ARG A 82 29.12 -31.15 46.31
CA ARG A 82 28.36 -32.17 45.57
C ARG A 82 26.85 -31.92 45.66
N ALA A 83 26.33 -31.69 46.87
CA ALA A 83 24.92 -31.39 47.09
C ALA A 83 24.48 -30.10 46.38
N PHE A 84 25.33 -29.07 46.39
CA PHE A 84 25.10 -27.82 45.65
C PHE A 84 25.06 -28.04 44.14
N ASN A 85 26.02 -28.81 43.58
CA ASN A 85 26.03 -29.14 42.16
C ASN A 85 24.82 -29.99 41.75
N GLU A 86 24.37 -30.92 42.58
CA GLU A 86 23.15 -31.70 42.34
C GLU A 86 21.88 -30.83 42.43
N ALA A 87 21.83 -29.87 43.35
CA ALA A 87 20.72 -28.93 43.47
C ALA A 87 20.63 -27.93 42.30
N ILE A 88 21.76 -27.59 41.66
CA ILE A 88 21.81 -26.66 40.52
C ILE A 88 21.44 -27.30 39.19
N LYS A 89 21.75 -28.59 39.00
CA LYS A 89 21.42 -29.34 37.76
C LYS A 89 19.99 -29.12 37.24
N PRO A 90 18.92 -29.28 38.04
CA PRO A 90 17.55 -29.09 37.53
C PRO A 90 17.29 -27.66 37.04
N TYR A 91 17.91 -26.65 37.66
CA TYR A 91 17.80 -25.26 37.20
C TYR A 91 18.57 -25.03 35.91
N LEU A 92 19.74 -25.64 35.72
CA LEU A 92 20.48 -25.58 34.45
C LEU A 92 19.72 -26.28 33.32
N GLU A 93 19.10 -27.43 33.59
CA GLU A 93 18.22 -28.11 32.65
C GLU A 93 17.02 -27.24 32.27
N GLN A 94 16.38 -26.59 33.26
CA GLN A 94 15.28 -25.66 33.02
C GLN A 94 15.72 -24.44 32.20
N ILE A 95 16.90 -23.88 32.48
CA ILE A 95 17.47 -22.78 31.68
C ILE A 95 17.70 -23.20 30.24
N ASN A 96 18.27 -24.39 30.02
CA ASN A 96 18.49 -24.90 28.66
C ASN A 96 17.17 -25.16 27.92
N LEU A 97 16.16 -25.70 28.61
CA LEU A 97 14.83 -25.88 28.04
C LEU A 97 14.20 -24.54 27.65
N LEU A 98 14.21 -23.55 28.54
CA LEU A 98 13.68 -22.22 28.28
C LEU A 98 14.43 -21.51 27.14
N LYS A 99 15.74 -21.71 27.06
CA LYS A 99 16.55 -21.17 25.95
C LYS A 99 16.14 -21.79 24.61
N ASN A 100 15.97 -23.11 24.55
CA ASN A 100 15.53 -23.78 23.34
C ASN A 100 14.11 -23.34 22.93
N GLN A 101 13.19 -23.20 23.90
CA GLN A 101 11.85 -22.67 23.65
C GLN A 101 11.88 -21.23 23.14
N LEU A 102 12.73 -20.38 23.71
CA LEU A 102 12.88 -19.00 23.28
C LEU A 102 13.42 -18.92 21.85
N ASP A 103 14.39 -19.77 21.50
CA ASP A 103 14.97 -19.80 20.16
C ASP A 103 13.97 -20.34 19.11
N ASP A 104 13.16 -21.34 19.46
CA ASP A 104 12.06 -21.81 18.61
C ASP A 104 10.98 -20.73 18.43
N MET A 105 10.58 -20.04 19.49
CA MET A 105 9.63 -18.93 19.41
C MET A 105 10.14 -17.78 18.52
N LYS A 106 11.44 -17.46 18.56
CA LYS A 106 12.02 -16.45 17.67
C LYS A 106 11.94 -16.86 16.20
N LEU A 107 12.21 -18.13 15.92
CA LEU A 107 12.11 -18.66 14.56
C LEU A 107 10.67 -18.59 14.05
N GLN A 108 9.70 -19.00 14.87
CA GLN A 108 8.28 -18.90 14.54
C GLN A 108 7.83 -17.45 14.29
N VAL A 109 8.31 -16.50 15.10
CA VAL A 109 8.01 -15.07 14.88
C VAL A 109 8.58 -14.60 13.54
N GLN A 110 9.81 -15.00 13.21
CA GLN A 110 10.43 -14.65 11.93
C GLN A 110 9.64 -15.21 10.74
N ASP A 111 9.23 -16.49 10.79
CA ASP A 111 8.43 -17.10 9.74
C ASP A 111 7.09 -16.37 9.53
N LEU A 112 6.44 -15.96 10.62
CA LEU A 112 5.20 -15.19 10.57
C LEU A 112 5.40 -13.76 10.01
N GLU A 113 6.54 -13.13 10.29
CA GLU A 113 6.89 -11.82 9.73
C GLU A 113 7.16 -11.90 8.22
N ASP A 114 7.83 -12.96 7.78
CA ASP A 114 8.08 -13.24 6.37
C ASP A 114 6.77 -13.53 5.62
N GLU A 115 5.89 -14.39 6.16
CA GLU A 115 4.57 -14.64 5.57
C GLU A 115 3.73 -13.36 5.50
N ARG A 116 3.77 -12.52 6.54
CA ARG A 116 3.08 -11.21 6.54
C ARG A 116 3.61 -10.30 5.43
N SER A 117 4.93 -10.26 5.24
CA SER A 117 5.57 -9.46 4.18
C SER A 117 5.16 -9.95 2.79
N ASP A 118 5.12 -11.26 2.57
CA ASP A 118 4.68 -11.88 1.33
C ASP A 118 3.21 -11.58 1.03
N MET A 119 2.34 -11.63 2.05
CA MET A 119 0.94 -11.23 1.92
C MET A 119 0.80 -9.75 1.52
N HIS A 120 1.52 -8.83 2.17
CA HIS A 120 1.50 -7.41 1.80
C HIS A 120 1.95 -7.19 0.35
N THR A 121 3.02 -7.86 -0.06
CA THR A 121 3.53 -7.81 -1.44
C THR A 121 2.50 -8.36 -2.44
N TRP A 122 1.80 -9.44 -2.09
CA TRP A 122 0.75 -10.01 -2.92
C TRP A 122 -0.45 -9.06 -3.05
N ILE A 123 -0.88 -8.42 -1.95
CA ILE A 123 -1.94 -7.40 -1.94
C ILE A 123 -1.57 -6.26 -2.89
N ASP A 124 -0.33 -5.76 -2.81
CA ASP A 124 0.13 -4.67 -3.66
C ASP A 124 0.19 -5.06 -5.14
N LYS A 125 0.67 -6.27 -5.46
CA LYS A 125 0.66 -6.81 -6.84
C LYS A 125 -0.75 -6.95 -7.40
N ARG A 126 -1.74 -7.23 -6.55
CA ARG A 126 -3.16 -7.36 -6.94
C ARG A 126 -3.90 -6.03 -7.00
N GLY A 127 -3.30 -4.95 -6.51
CA GLY A 127 -3.94 -3.64 -6.50
C GLY A 127 -5.06 -3.50 -5.46
N LEU A 128 -5.00 -4.30 -4.39
CA LEU A 128 -6.09 -4.43 -3.41
C LEU A 128 -5.90 -3.54 -2.17
N ARG A 129 -4.89 -2.66 -2.15
CA ARG A 129 -4.52 -1.89 -0.96
C ARG A 129 -5.60 -0.92 -0.48
N ALA A 130 -6.46 -0.46 -1.39
CA ALA A 130 -7.63 0.36 -1.07
C ALA A 130 -8.75 -0.46 -0.40
N ASP A 131 -8.80 -1.77 -0.67
CA ASP A 131 -9.93 -2.63 -0.29
C ASP A 131 -9.62 -3.51 0.94
N VAL A 132 -8.41 -3.42 1.51
CA VAL A 132 -8.04 -4.17 2.72
C VAL A 132 -8.62 -3.54 3.99
N PRO A 133 -8.89 -4.35 5.04
CA PRO A 133 -9.27 -3.86 6.35
C PRO A 133 -8.27 -2.84 6.94
N LEU A 134 -8.79 -1.90 7.75
CA LEU A 134 -8.03 -0.76 8.26
C LEU A 134 -6.77 -1.15 9.07
N ASN A 135 -6.79 -2.28 9.79
CA ASN A 135 -5.63 -2.78 10.53
C ASN A 135 -4.48 -3.21 9.59
N ILE A 136 -4.81 -3.86 8.47
CA ILE A 136 -3.82 -4.25 7.45
C ILE A 136 -3.36 -3.00 6.69
N ALA A 137 -4.29 -2.12 6.31
CA ALA A 137 -4.00 -0.84 5.68
C ALA A 137 -2.96 -0.04 6.48
N ARG A 138 -3.15 0.12 7.80
CA ARG A 138 -2.21 0.81 8.68
C ARG A 138 -0.82 0.17 8.72
N ALA A 139 -0.75 -1.16 8.76
CA ALA A 139 0.52 -1.87 8.72
C ALA A 139 1.24 -1.63 7.39
N MET A 140 0.52 -1.73 6.28
CA MET A 140 1.07 -1.46 4.95
C MET A 140 1.50 0.00 4.80
N ASP A 141 0.74 0.95 5.35
CA ASP A 141 0.99 2.40 5.26
C ASP A 141 2.20 2.89 6.05
N SER A 142 2.71 2.06 6.95
CA SER A 142 3.97 2.33 7.65
C SER A 142 5.20 2.20 6.74
N HIS A 143 5.07 1.58 5.57
CA HIS A 143 6.16 1.42 4.62
C HIS A 143 6.52 2.74 3.92
N PRO A 144 7.81 3.01 3.63
CA PRO A 144 8.26 4.25 3.00
C PRO A 144 7.67 4.53 1.60
N ASP A 145 7.36 3.49 0.84
CA ASP A 145 6.82 3.53 -0.52
C ASP A 145 5.28 3.45 -0.56
N ALA A 146 4.63 3.46 0.60
CA ALA A 146 3.18 3.34 0.74
C ALA A 146 2.41 4.33 -0.12
N ALA A 147 2.82 5.60 -0.12
CA ALA A 147 2.15 6.67 -0.87
C ALA A 147 2.22 6.43 -2.39
N THR A 148 3.39 6.07 -2.90
CA THR A 148 3.58 5.80 -4.34
C THR A 148 2.79 4.58 -4.79
N THR A 149 2.81 3.52 -3.98
CA THR A 149 2.12 2.26 -4.29
C THR A 149 0.60 2.44 -4.24
N LEU A 150 0.07 3.10 -3.20
CA LEU A 150 -1.36 3.41 -3.10
C LEU A 150 -1.81 4.32 -4.25
N ASN A 151 -1.06 5.38 -4.57
CA ASN A 151 -1.38 6.27 -5.68
C ASN A 151 -1.49 5.53 -7.02
N PHE A 152 -0.53 4.65 -7.34
CA PHE A 152 -0.58 3.86 -8.57
C PHE A 152 -1.83 2.98 -8.65
N GLN A 153 -2.21 2.35 -7.54
CA GLN A 153 -3.40 1.52 -7.48
C GLN A 153 -4.69 2.34 -7.61
N LEU A 154 -4.76 3.50 -6.96
CA LEU A 154 -5.92 4.40 -7.06
C LEU A 154 -6.07 4.99 -8.47
N ASP A 155 -4.97 5.34 -9.13
CA ASP A 155 -5.01 5.84 -10.51
C ASP A 155 -5.54 4.77 -11.48
N ARG A 156 -5.09 3.52 -11.30
CA ARG A 156 -5.59 2.37 -12.05
C ARG A 156 -7.07 2.12 -11.75
N LYS A 157 -7.48 2.11 -10.48
CA LYS A 157 -8.88 1.91 -10.04
C LYS A 157 -9.80 2.97 -10.64
N MET A 158 -9.40 4.25 -10.58
CA MET A 158 -10.09 5.36 -11.22
C MET A 158 -10.27 5.14 -12.73
N THR A 159 -9.21 4.73 -13.41
CA THR A 159 -9.24 4.50 -14.85
C THR A 159 -10.17 3.35 -15.22
N MET A 160 -10.13 2.24 -14.47
CA MET A 160 -11.03 1.08 -14.67
C MET A 160 -12.48 1.46 -14.41
N LEU A 161 -12.78 2.16 -13.30
CA LEU A 161 -14.13 2.61 -12.99
C LEU A 161 -14.69 3.53 -14.08
N ASN A 162 -13.90 4.48 -14.58
CA ASN A 162 -14.35 5.36 -15.65
C ASN A 162 -14.61 4.59 -16.95
N TYR A 163 -13.73 3.62 -17.28
CA TYR A 163 -13.93 2.74 -18.43
C TYR A 163 -15.21 1.88 -18.30
N ASP A 164 -15.45 1.29 -17.13
CA ASP A 164 -16.63 0.46 -16.88
C ASP A 164 -17.93 1.28 -16.97
N LEU A 165 -17.92 2.54 -16.50
CA LEU A 165 -19.05 3.45 -16.66
C LEU A 165 -19.35 3.76 -18.13
N HIS A 166 -18.31 4.08 -18.93
CA HIS A 166 -18.48 4.29 -20.38
C HIS A 166 -18.99 3.03 -21.08
N ARG A 167 -18.40 1.87 -20.76
CA ARG A 167 -18.83 0.59 -21.32
C ARG A 167 -20.28 0.26 -20.95
N LEU A 168 -20.71 0.56 -19.73
CA LEU A 168 -22.09 0.38 -19.30
C LEU A 168 -23.03 1.28 -20.09
N GLN A 169 -22.65 2.55 -20.30
CA GLN A 169 -23.41 3.48 -21.13
C GLN A 169 -23.57 2.94 -22.57
N ASP A 170 -22.47 2.47 -23.18
CA ASP A 170 -22.50 1.88 -24.52
C ASP A 170 -23.38 0.63 -24.58
N ASN A 171 -23.30 -0.24 -23.58
CA ASN A 171 -24.11 -1.46 -23.52
C ASN A 171 -25.61 -1.17 -23.35
N LEU A 172 -25.96 -0.12 -22.60
CA LEU A 172 -27.34 0.31 -22.44
C LEU A 172 -27.87 1.04 -23.68
N ASN A 173 -26.97 1.48 -24.58
CA ASN A 173 -27.28 2.35 -25.70
C ASN A 173 -28.11 3.59 -25.26
N ASP A 174 -27.84 4.06 -24.04
CA ASP A 174 -28.55 5.14 -23.36
C ASP A 174 -27.57 5.93 -22.49
N THR A 175 -27.89 7.19 -22.21
CA THR A 175 -27.10 8.04 -21.32
C THR A 175 -27.29 7.62 -19.87
N LEU A 176 -26.19 7.31 -19.18
CA LEU A 176 -26.23 7.05 -17.75
C LEU A 176 -26.57 8.36 -17.00
N PRO A 177 -27.42 8.30 -15.96
CA PRO A 177 -27.69 9.45 -15.10
C PRO A 177 -26.39 9.99 -14.48
N THR A 178 -26.29 11.30 -14.33
CA THR A 178 -25.09 11.90 -13.71
C THR A 178 -24.91 11.41 -12.27
N ALA A 179 -26.01 11.18 -11.56
CA ALA A 179 -25.98 10.62 -10.21
C ALA A 179 -25.18 9.31 -10.13
N THR A 180 -25.23 8.45 -11.15
CA THR A 180 -24.49 7.17 -11.20
C THR A 180 -22.98 7.40 -11.30
N PHE A 181 -22.55 8.38 -12.12
CA PHE A 181 -21.15 8.79 -12.19
C PHE A 181 -20.69 9.36 -10.86
N VAL A 182 -21.45 10.29 -10.30
CA VAL A 182 -21.14 10.93 -9.02
C VAL A 182 -21.01 9.89 -7.90
N GLN A 183 -21.95 8.96 -7.79
CA GLN A 183 -21.92 7.93 -6.77
C GLN A 183 -20.70 7.03 -6.91
N THR A 184 -20.42 6.55 -8.13
CA THR A 184 -19.28 5.66 -8.40
C THR A 184 -17.95 6.37 -8.13
N LEU A 185 -17.78 7.58 -8.65
CA LEU A 185 -16.55 8.36 -8.49
C LEU A 185 -16.32 8.79 -7.03
N SER A 186 -17.38 9.07 -6.27
CA SER A 186 -17.30 9.43 -4.85
C SER A 186 -16.71 8.32 -3.98
N THR A 187 -16.75 7.07 -4.41
CA THR A 187 -16.18 5.94 -3.66
C THR A 187 -14.67 6.04 -3.50
N LEU A 188 -13.98 6.82 -4.33
CA LEU A 188 -12.53 6.98 -4.29
C LEU A 188 -12.07 8.06 -3.32
N ILE A 189 -12.97 8.93 -2.85
CA ILE A 189 -12.63 10.08 -1.99
C ILE A 189 -11.93 9.62 -0.69
N PRO A 190 -12.46 8.64 0.07
CA PRO A 190 -11.82 8.22 1.32
C PRO A 190 -10.41 7.67 1.13
N ASP A 191 -10.16 6.98 0.02
CA ASP A 191 -8.83 6.45 -0.30
C ASP A 191 -7.85 7.55 -0.73
N ILE A 192 -8.34 8.59 -1.40
CA ILE A 192 -7.55 9.78 -1.75
C ILE A 192 -7.21 10.58 -0.47
N GLU A 193 -8.14 10.71 0.47
CA GLU A 193 -7.89 11.30 1.79
C GLU A 193 -6.83 10.52 2.56
N ARG A 194 -6.94 9.17 2.57
CA ARG A 194 -5.92 8.30 3.15
C ARG A 194 -4.56 8.50 2.49
N LEU A 195 -4.50 8.57 1.16
CA LEU A 195 -3.27 8.85 0.44
C LEU A 195 -2.66 10.19 0.87
N ALA A 196 -3.47 11.23 1.02
CA ALA A 196 -2.99 12.55 1.42
C ALA A 196 -2.33 12.56 2.81
N ALA A 197 -2.85 11.73 3.73
CA ALA A 197 -2.31 11.57 5.07
C ALA A 197 -0.96 10.81 5.11
N LEU A 198 -0.58 10.12 4.03
CA LEU A 198 0.72 9.44 3.95
C LEU A 198 1.84 10.46 3.71
N ARG A 199 3.04 10.12 4.18
CA ARG A 199 4.25 10.92 3.95
C ARG A 199 4.52 11.04 2.43
N GLY A 200 4.53 12.27 1.92
CA GLY A 200 4.72 12.55 0.49
C GLY A 200 3.49 12.25 -0.37
N GLY A 201 2.38 11.83 0.24
CA GLY A 201 1.16 11.46 -0.47
C GLY A 201 0.24 12.64 -0.81
N ALA A 202 0.34 13.76 -0.09
CA ALA A 202 -0.52 14.93 -0.34
C ALA A 202 -0.34 15.51 -1.76
N LYS A 203 0.89 15.50 -2.29
CA LYS A 203 1.17 15.84 -3.69
C LYS A 203 0.44 14.95 -4.69
N LEU A 204 0.43 13.65 -4.44
CA LEU A 204 -0.16 12.65 -5.31
C LEU A 204 -1.69 12.74 -5.25
N ALA A 205 -2.23 12.87 -4.04
CA ALA A 205 -3.65 13.10 -3.80
C ALA A 205 -4.16 14.37 -4.50
N PHE A 206 -3.39 15.47 -4.49
CA PHE A 206 -3.74 16.72 -5.16
C PHE A 206 -4.05 16.49 -6.65
N GLU A 207 -3.19 15.77 -7.37
CA GLU A 207 -3.42 15.46 -8.78
C GLU A 207 -4.59 14.50 -8.99
N LEU A 208 -4.78 13.51 -8.10
CA LEU A 208 -5.92 12.58 -8.17
C LEU A 208 -7.26 13.28 -7.98
N VAL A 209 -7.37 14.26 -7.07
CA VAL A 209 -8.61 15.04 -6.88
C VAL A 209 -8.94 15.86 -8.14
N ILE A 210 -7.94 16.46 -8.79
CA ILE A 210 -8.13 17.17 -10.07
C ILE A 210 -8.60 16.19 -11.16
N LYS A 211 -7.95 15.02 -11.26
CA LYS A 211 -8.32 13.97 -12.23
C LYS A 211 -9.75 13.47 -12.00
N LEU A 212 -10.14 13.26 -10.74
CA LEU A 212 -11.48 12.86 -10.34
C LEU A 212 -12.56 13.86 -10.82
N GLY A 213 -12.32 15.16 -10.61
CA GLY A 213 -13.19 16.22 -11.15
C GLY A 213 -13.19 16.27 -12.67
N GLY A 214 -12.04 16.05 -13.31
CA GLY A 214 -11.91 15.96 -14.77
C GLY A 214 -12.77 14.84 -15.38
N ASN A 215 -12.77 13.66 -14.76
CA ASN A 215 -13.58 12.52 -15.21
C ASN A 215 -15.07 12.85 -15.20
N LEU A 216 -15.60 13.51 -14.16
CA LEU A 216 -17.01 13.90 -14.16
C LEU A 216 -17.34 14.89 -15.29
N ASN A 217 -16.41 15.80 -15.62
CA ASN A 217 -16.60 16.79 -16.68
C ASN A 217 -16.66 16.19 -18.09
N SER A 218 -15.96 15.08 -18.34
CA SER A 218 -16.05 14.39 -19.64
C SER A 218 -17.41 13.76 -19.90
N HIS A 219 -18.28 13.67 -18.89
CA HIS A 219 -19.63 13.08 -18.98
C HIS A 219 -20.75 14.14 -18.94
N GLY A 220 -20.45 15.37 -19.32
CA GLY A 220 -21.30 16.53 -19.07
C GLY A 220 -22.11 17.11 -20.25
N ASP A 221 -21.89 16.66 -21.48
CA ASP A 221 -22.40 17.37 -22.69
C ASP A 221 -23.84 17.03 -23.09
N GLY A 222 -24.44 16.00 -22.49
CA GLY A 222 -25.82 15.61 -22.79
C GLY A 222 -26.83 16.41 -21.98
N ASN A 223 -26.94 17.72 -22.20
CA ASN A 223 -28.06 18.55 -21.73
C ASN A 223 -28.42 18.36 -20.24
N ILE A 224 -27.80 19.15 -19.35
CA ILE A 224 -28.30 19.37 -17.98
C ILE A 224 -29.72 19.95 -18.09
N THR A 225 -30.69 19.07 -18.20
CA THR A 225 -32.13 19.36 -18.36
C THR A 225 -32.88 19.00 -17.08
N ASN A 226 -32.23 18.25 -16.18
CA ASN A 226 -32.77 17.79 -14.93
C ASN A 226 -32.08 18.48 -13.75
N GLU A 227 -32.87 19.13 -12.89
CA GLU A 227 -32.42 19.77 -11.65
C GLU A 227 -31.70 18.78 -10.71
N ALA A 228 -32.10 17.51 -10.73
CA ALA A 228 -31.48 16.47 -9.90
C ALA A 228 -30.01 16.23 -10.29
N ASP A 229 -29.69 16.15 -11.58
CA ASP A 229 -28.32 15.96 -12.05
C ASP A 229 -27.45 17.17 -11.72
N SER A 230 -27.99 18.39 -11.87
CA SER A 230 -27.31 19.62 -11.47
C SER A 230 -26.95 19.61 -9.97
N ARG A 231 -27.90 19.19 -9.13
CA ARG A 231 -27.71 19.08 -7.68
C ARG A 231 -26.65 18.04 -7.32
N SER A 232 -26.68 16.86 -7.92
CA SER A 232 -25.67 15.82 -7.68
C SER A 232 -24.27 16.26 -8.13
N LYS A 233 -24.13 16.98 -9.26
CA LYS A 233 -22.84 17.58 -9.65
C LYS A 233 -22.38 18.60 -8.62
N ALA A 234 -23.27 19.50 -8.19
CA ALA A 234 -22.91 20.54 -7.23
C ALA A 234 -22.45 19.95 -5.89
N GLU A 235 -23.15 18.92 -5.38
CA GLU A 235 -22.78 18.20 -4.17
C GLU A 235 -21.41 17.53 -4.30
N PHE A 236 -21.17 16.85 -5.43
CA PHE A 236 -19.87 16.25 -5.72
C PHE A 236 -18.76 17.29 -5.74
N TYR A 237 -18.96 18.41 -6.45
CA TYR A 237 -17.99 19.49 -6.51
C TYR A 237 -17.69 20.10 -5.16
N SER A 238 -18.72 20.30 -4.33
CA SER A 238 -18.54 20.75 -2.94
C SER A 238 -17.67 19.77 -2.14
N ARG A 239 -17.92 18.47 -2.27
CA ARG A 239 -17.19 17.44 -1.52
C ARG A 239 -15.74 17.30 -1.97
N ILE A 240 -15.46 17.32 -3.27
CA ILE A 240 -14.07 17.26 -3.76
C ILE A 240 -13.33 18.57 -3.45
N ASP A 241 -14.00 19.72 -3.39
CA ASP A 241 -13.40 20.99 -2.96
C ASP A 241 -13.02 20.95 -1.47
N GLU A 242 -13.87 20.38 -0.62
CA GLU A 242 -13.54 20.11 0.79
C GLU A 242 -12.33 19.19 0.94
N THR A 243 -12.31 18.10 0.17
CA THR A 243 -11.19 17.16 0.13
C THR A 243 -9.91 17.88 -0.31
N MET A 244 -10.00 18.69 -1.37
CA MET A 244 -8.87 19.43 -1.91
C MET A 244 -8.31 20.46 -0.93
N VAL A 245 -9.15 21.16 -0.16
CA VAL A 245 -8.68 22.09 0.89
C VAL A 245 -7.82 21.35 1.91
N GLU A 246 -8.25 20.19 2.39
CA GLU A 246 -7.46 19.42 3.37
C GLU A 246 -6.18 18.87 2.72
N VAL A 247 -6.24 18.38 1.48
CA VAL A 247 -5.06 17.94 0.73
C VAL A 247 -4.05 19.08 0.58
N ILE A 248 -4.49 20.29 0.23
CA ILE A 248 -3.64 21.49 0.12
C ILE A 248 -2.98 21.75 1.47
N ARG A 249 -3.74 21.71 2.56
CA ARG A 249 -3.22 21.94 3.92
C ARG A 249 -2.11 20.94 4.26
N LEU A 250 -2.38 19.64 4.11
CA LEU A 250 -1.42 18.58 4.36
C LEU A 250 -0.18 18.71 3.45
N ARG A 251 -0.38 19.12 2.19
CA ARG A 251 0.71 19.34 1.24
C ARG A 251 1.63 20.48 1.65
N LEU A 252 1.10 21.55 2.21
CA LEU A 252 1.90 22.67 2.73
C LEU A 252 2.70 22.26 3.97
N GLU A 253 2.15 21.38 4.81
CA GLU A 253 2.84 20.82 5.98
C GLU A 253 3.95 19.85 5.57
N GLN A 254 3.74 19.07 4.50
CA GLN A 254 4.71 18.16 3.91
C GLN A 254 5.70 18.95 3.04
N SER A 255 6.83 19.37 3.61
CA SER A 255 7.87 20.07 2.86
C SER A 255 8.31 19.28 1.61
N GLU A 256 8.16 19.89 0.42
CA GLU A 256 8.46 19.27 -0.88
C GLU A 256 9.75 19.83 -1.51
N GLU A 257 10.53 18.95 -2.13
CA GLU A 257 11.64 19.33 -3.02
C GLU A 257 11.38 18.81 -4.45
N PRO A 258 11.39 19.68 -5.50
CA PRO A 258 11.50 21.14 -5.42
C PRO A 258 10.25 21.78 -4.78
N PRO A 259 10.37 23.03 -4.27
CA PRO A 259 9.26 23.73 -3.65
C PRO A 259 8.01 23.79 -4.54
N TRP A 260 6.86 23.60 -3.91
CA TRP A 260 5.58 23.59 -4.62
C TRP A 260 5.29 24.95 -5.28
N GLN A 261 4.99 24.93 -6.57
CA GLN A 261 4.70 26.11 -7.39
C GLN A 261 3.22 26.48 -7.34
N VAL A 262 2.75 26.88 -6.17
CA VAL A 262 1.35 27.22 -5.87
C VAL A 262 0.72 28.15 -6.93
N ALA A 263 1.43 29.20 -7.35
CA ALA A 263 0.93 30.15 -8.33
C ALA A 263 0.62 29.55 -9.72
N ARG A 264 1.29 28.45 -10.11
CA ARG A 264 0.97 27.75 -11.36
C ARG A 264 -0.32 26.95 -11.22
N ASP A 265 -0.50 26.30 -10.08
CA ASP A 265 -1.70 25.50 -9.82
C ASP A 265 -2.95 26.37 -9.62
N VAL A 266 -2.83 27.55 -9.01
CA VAL A 266 -3.92 28.55 -8.98
C VAL A 266 -4.40 28.85 -10.41
N LYS A 267 -3.48 29.23 -11.30
CA LYS A 267 -3.82 29.57 -12.69
C LYS A 267 -4.40 28.38 -13.46
N ARG A 268 -3.91 27.17 -13.19
CA ARG A 268 -4.42 25.93 -13.79
C ARG A 268 -5.88 25.71 -13.39
N ILE A 269 -6.18 25.75 -12.09
CA ILE A 269 -7.53 25.50 -11.57
C ILE A 269 -8.50 26.59 -12.02
N GLU A 270 -8.11 27.87 -11.97
CA GLU A 270 -8.96 28.98 -12.43
C GLU A 270 -9.28 28.91 -13.92
N ARG A 271 -8.29 28.57 -14.76
CA ARG A 271 -8.52 28.42 -16.21
C ARG A 271 -9.52 27.30 -16.49
N THR A 272 -9.36 26.16 -15.82
CA THR A 272 -10.31 25.05 -15.96
C THR A 272 -11.69 25.47 -15.45
N GLY A 273 -11.79 26.10 -14.28
CA GLY A 273 -13.06 26.58 -13.74
C GLY A 273 -13.78 27.56 -14.68
N GLN A 274 -13.06 28.49 -15.29
CA GLN A 274 -13.62 29.42 -16.27
C GLN A 274 -14.14 28.68 -17.51
N TYR A 275 -13.38 27.73 -18.04
CA TYR A 275 -13.84 26.90 -19.16
C TYR A 275 -15.10 26.11 -18.81
N LEU A 276 -15.16 25.49 -17.64
CA LEU A 276 -16.32 24.71 -17.20
C LEU A 276 -17.55 25.60 -16.96
N LYS A 277 -17.35 26.82 -16.48
CA LYS A 277 -18.42 27.80 -16.31
C LYS A 277 -19.01 28.23 -17.66
N ASP A 278 -18.14 28.59 -18.60
CA ASP A 278 -18.55 29.16 -19.89
C ASP A 278 -19.18 28.12 -20.82
N ASN A 279 -18.71 26.87 -20.77
CA ASN A 279 -19.14 25.82 -21.70
C ASN A 279 -20.12 24.82 -21.09
N LEU A 280 -20.01 24.53 -19.78
CA LEU A 280 -20.75 23.46 -19.12
C LEU A 280 -21.64 23.95 -17.96
N GLY A 281 -21.71 25.26 -17.71
CA GLY A 281 -22.53 25.86 -16.66
C GLY A 281 -22.11 25.48 -15.23
N VAL A 282 -20.93 24.90 -15.04
CA VAL A 282 -20.42 24.51 -13.71
C VAL A 282 -19.94 25.76 -12.99
N GLN A 283 -20.67 26.20 -11.97
CA GLN A 283 -20.35 27.45 -11.25
C GLN A 283 -19.33 27.29 -10.12
N MET A 284 -19.08 26.06 -9.64
CA MET A 284 -18.41 25.77 -8.36
C MET A 284 -17.21 24.84 -8.54
N TYR A 285 -16.27 25.16 -9.44
CA TYR A 285 -15.04 24.35 -9.59
C TYR A 285 -13.95 24.81 -8.62
N PHE A 286 -13.79 24.08 -7.50
CA PHE A 286 -12.77 24.30 -6.47
C PHE A 286 -12.68 25.74 -5.90
N PRO A 287 -13.80 26.44 -5.62
CA PRO A 287 -13.74 27.83 -5.17
C PRO A 287 -12.96 28.01 -3.87
N ARG A 288 -13.19 27.16 -2.85
CA ARG A 288 -12.51 27.27 -1.55
C ARG A 288 -11.03 26.95 -1.66
N SER A 289 -10.70 25.91 -2.42
CA SER A 289 -9.32 25.52 -2.68
C SER A 289 -8.53 26.63 -3.38
N VAL A 290 -9.12 27.29 -4.37
CA VAL A 290 -8.49 28.43 -5.05
C VAL A 290 -8.22 29.58 -4.07
N ASP A 291 -9.15 29.89 -3.18
CA ASP A 291 -8.97 30.95 -2.19
C ASP A 291 -7.81 30.65 -1.22
N VAL A 292 -7.71 29.40 -0.74
CA VAL A 292 -6.59 28.94 0.09
C VAL A 292 -5.25 29.05 -0.66
N LEU A 293 -5.19 28.55 -1.91
CA LEU A 293 -3.98 28.61 -2.71
C LEU A 293 -3.56 30.06 -3.02
N LYS A 294 -4.51 30.96 -3.28
CA LYS A 294 -4.24 32.39 -3.50
C LYS A 294 -3.67 33.05 -2.26
N TYR A 295 -4.21 32.73 -1.08
CA TYR A 295 -3.68 33.23 0.18
C TYR A 295 -2.22 32.79 0.38
N GLU A 296 -1.92 31.51 0.15
CA GLU A 296 -0.57 30.97 0.29
C GLU A 296 0.41 31.48 -0.76
N ALA A 297 -0.05 31.67 -2.02
CA ALA A 297 0.77 32.27 -3.07
C ALA A 297 1.24 33.69 -2.67
N LYS A 298 0.33 34.51 -2.12
CA LYS A 298 0.67 35.86 -1.63
C LYS A 298 1.63 35.82 -0.44
N ARG A 299 1.46 34.85 0.47
CA ARG A 299 2.33 34.66 1.63
C ARG A 299 3.75 34.27 1.20
N GLY A 300 3.89 33.40 0.20
CA GLY A 300 5.18 32.99 -0.37
C GLY A 300 5.92 34.14 -1.07
N GLU A 301 5.21 35.01 -1.78
CA GLU A 301 5.77 36.21 -2.40
C GLU A 301 6.30 37.22 -1.36
N GLY A 302 5.65 37.33 -0.20
CA GLY A 302 6.09 38.20 0.90
C GLY A 302 7.30 37.67 1.68
N GLN A 303 7.59 36.37 1.64
CA GLN A 303 8.73 35.76 2.35
C GLN A 303 10.04 35.77 1.56
N GLN A 304 10.00 35.79 0.23
CA GLN A 304 11.20 35.94 -0.61
C GLN A 304 11.77 37.38 -0.63
N GLY A 305 11.04 38.36 -0.09
CA GLY A 305 11.46 39.77 -0.04
C GLY A 305 12.26 40.20 1.20
N ARG A 306 12.47 39.31 2.19
CA ARG A 306 13.22 39.66 3.41
C ARG A 306 14.66 39.15 3.31
N ALA A 307 15.54 39.98 2.74
CA ALA A 307 16.99 39.76 2.78
C ALA A 307 17.45 39.58 4.26
N PRO A 308 18.38 38.65 4.56
CA PRO A 308 18.95 38.53 5.89
C PRO A 308 19.71 39.82 6.21
N GLY A 309 19.31 40.46 7.31
CA GLY A 309 19.78 41.78 7.69
C GLY A 309 21.28 41.85 7.92
N TYR A 310 21.90 42.89 7.36
CA TYR A 310 23.04 43.53 7.99
C TYR A 310 22.53 44.27 9.22
N SER A 311 23.05 43.93 10.40
CA SER A 311 23.01 44.81 11.57
C SER A 311 24.42 45.40 11.76
N PRO A 312 24.55 46.71 12.07
CA PRO A 312 25.80 47.29 12.52
C PRO A 312 26.21 46.77 13.91
#